data_AF-A0A4Q5ZQ94-F1
#
_entry.id   AF-A0A4Q5ZQ94-F1
#
_cell.length_a   1.000
_cell.length_b   1.000
_cell.length_c   1.000
_cell.angle_alpha   90.00
_cell.angle_beta   90.00
_cell.angle_gamma   90.00
#
_symmetry.space_group_name_H-M   'P 1'
#
loop_
_entity.id
_entity.type
_entity.pdbx_description
1 polymer ?
#
loop_
_entity_poly.entity_id
_entity_poly.type
_entity_poly.pdbx_seq_one_letter_code
_entity_poly.pdbx_strand_id
1 'polypeptide(L)' 'MTTLFINIRSLVGVRAENVLLRGAALAELPCINDAFLLVENGIIAAFGPMYELEIQVPDLPAVVMD' A
#
# COMPACT_ATOMS: atom_id res chain seq x y z
N MET A 1 12.43 -11.19 -6.12
CA MET A 1 11.69 -11.66 -4.92
C MET A 1 10.42 -10.85 -4.82
N THR A 2 9.27 -11.50 -4.78
CA THR A 2 7.96 -10.86 -4.71
C THR A 2 7.32 -11.21 -3.36
N THR A 3 6.82 -10.21 -2.65
CA THR A 3 6.21 -10.36 -1.32
C THR A 3 4.92 -9.55 -1.28
N LEU A 4 3.84 -10.18 -0.85
CA LEU A 4 2.55 -9.53 -0.63
C LEU A 4 2.30 -9.42 0.87
N PHE A 5 2.05 -8.21 1.34
CA PHE A 5 1.55 -7.93 2.69
C PHE A 5 0.05 -7.73 2.63
N ILE A 6 -0.72 -8.38 3.51
CA ILE A 6 -2.18 -8.29 3.59
C ILE A 6 -2.62 -7.87 4.99
N ASN A 7 -3.92 -7.57 5.15
CA ASN A 7 -4.55 -7.19 6.42
C ASN A 7 -3.84 -6.07 7.19
N ILE A 8 -3.19 -5.17 6.46
CA ILE A 8 -2.53 -4.01 7.05
C ILE A 8 -3.63 -3.15 7.66
N ARG A 9 -3.70 -3.07 8.99
CA ARG A 9 -4.74 -2.31 9.70
C ARG A 9 -4.87 -0.88 9.16
N SER A 10 -3.75 -0.21 8.93
CA SER A 10 -3.71 1.12 8.32
C SER A 10 -2.39 1.35 7.57
N LEU A 11 -2.48 1.50 6.25
CA LEU A 11 -1.38 1.90 5.38
C LEU A 11 -1.38 3.42 5.27
N VAL A 12 -0.41 4.08 5.91
CA VAL A 12 -0.30 5.54 5.97
C VAL A 12 0.65 6.08 4.90
N GLY A 13 0.51 7.36 4.56
CA GLY A 13 1.46 8.04 3.65
C GLY A 13 1.22 7.75 2.17
N VAL A 14 0.02 7.31 1.80
CA VAL A 14 -0.38 6.91 0.42
C VAL A 14 -0.58 8.08 -0.56
N ARG A 15 0.23 9.14 -0.45
CA ARG A 15 0.13 10.31 -1.34
C ARG A 15 0.60 9.94 -2.75
N ALA A 16 -0.24 10.19 -3.75
CA ALA A 16 0.13 10.04 -5.15
C ALA A 16 1.08 11.15 -5.64
N GLU A 17 0.93 12.35 -5.06
CA GLU A 17 1.68 13.54 -5.46
C GLU A 17 2.96 13.69 -4.63
N ASN A 18 4.09 13.85 -5.32
CA ASN A 18 5.35 14.22 -4.69
C ASN A 18 5.49 15.74 -4.63
N VAL A 19 4.83 16.34 -3.64
CA VAL A 19 4.83 17.79 -3.41
C VAL A 19 5.41 18.13 -2.04
N LEU A 20 6.04 19.29 -1.95
CA LEU A 20 6.60 19.77 -0.69
C LEU A 20 5.48 20.25 0.24
N LEU A 21 5.27 19.55 1.35
CA LEU A 21 4.28 19.92 2.36
C LEU A 21 4.88 20.86 3.41
N ARG A 22 4.09 21.84 3.87
CA ARG A 22 4.47 22.81 4.90
C ARG A 22 3.28 23.20 5.77
N GLY A 23 3.55 23.52 7.05
CA GLY A 23 2.54 24.03 7.98
C GLY A 23 1.34 23.10 8.10
N ALA A 24 0.13 23.65 7.98
CA ALA A 24 -1.12 22.90 8.08
C ALA A 24 -1.24 21.73 7.08
N ALA A 25 -0.58 21.80 5.92
CA ALA A 25 -0.62 20.72 4.94
C ALA A 25 0.08 19.42 5.44
N LEU A 26 0.97 19.51 6.44
CA LEU A 26 1.58 18.34 7.08
C LEU A 26 0.63 17.62 8.05
N ALA A 27 -0.45 18.27 8.48
CA ALA A 27 -1.43 17.67 9.39
C ALA A 27 -2.29 16.62 8.68
N GLU A 28 -2.38 16.69 7.36
CA GLU A 28 -3.03 15.67 6.56
C GLU A 28 -2.10 14.46 6.43
N LEU A 29 -2.54 13.30 6.91
CA LEU A 29 -1.85 12.03 6.71
C LEU A 29 -2.84 11.07 6.05
N PRO A 30 -2.83 10.97 4.71
CA PRO A 30 -3.74 10.05 4.04
C PRO A 30 -3.38 8.62 4.38
N CYS A 31 -4.40 7.81 4.60
CA CYS A 31 -4.27 6.42 4.95
C CYS A 31 -5.35 5.57 4.26
N ILE A 32 -5.02 4.29 4.05
CA ILE A 32 -5.97 3.26 3.63
C ILE A 32 -6.10 2.31 4.81
N ASN A 33 -7.31 2.13 5.32
CA ASN A 33 -7.59 1.13 6.34
C ASN A 33 -7.87 -0.20 5.67
N ASP A 34 -7.46 -1.30 6.33
CA ASP A 34 -7.59 -2.65 5.81
C ASP A 34 -7.00 -2.78 4.40
N ALA A 35 -5.67 -2.76 4.31
CA ALA A 35 -4.93 -2.60 3.07
C ALA A 35 -4.00 -3.78 2.75
N PHE A 36 -3.55 -3.82 1.50
CA PHE A 36 -2.48 -4.68 1.02
C PHE A 36 -1.32 -3.87 0.44
N LEU A 37 -0.14 -4.49 0.36
CA LEU A 37 1.05 -3.93 -0.29
C LEU A 37 1.80 -5.04 -1.03
N LEU A 38 1.96 -4.90 -2.34
CA LEU A 38 2.78 -5.78 -3.18
C LEU A 38 4.16 -5.16 -3.39
N VAL A 39 5.21 -5.90 -3.02
CA VAL A 39 6.60 -5.50 -3.21
C VAL A 39 7.28 -6.47 -4.16
N GLU A 40 7.85 -5.95 -5.25
CA GLU A 40 8.62 -6.69 -6.23
C GLU A 40 10.06 -6.19 -6.25
N ASN A 41 11.00 -7.08 -5.95
CA ASN A 41 12.43 -6.77 -5.96
C ASN A 41 12.80 -5.54 -5.11
N GLY A 42 12.12 -5.37 -3.97
CA GLY A 42 12.32 -4.25 -3.05
C GLY A 42 11.63 -2.95 -3.47
N ILE A 43 10.82 -2.97 -4.53
CA ILE A 43 10.07 -1.82 -5.06
C ILE A 43 8.59 -2.04 -4.82
N ILE A 44 7.86 -1.00 -4.42
CA ILE A 44 6.40 -1.03 -4.31
C ILE A 44 5.82 -1.15 -5.73
N ALA A 45 5.18 -2.27 -6.02
CA ALA A 45 4.57 -2.53 -7.32
C ALA A 45 3.08 -2.13 -7.32
N ALA A 46 2.36 -2.41 -6.23
CA ALA A 46 0.96 -2.04 -6.05
C ALA A 46 0.62 -1.93 -4.56
N PHE A 47 -0.39 -1.14 -4.22
CA PHE A 47 -0.99 -1.12 -2.90
C PHE A 47 -2.43 -0.63 -3.01
N GLY A 48 -3.27 -1.01 -2.06
CA GLY A 48 -4.68 -0.64 -2.11
C GLY A 48 -5.45 -1.20 -0.92
N PRO A 49 -6.76 -0.95 -0.86
CA PRO A 49 -7.62 -1.58 0.12
C PRO A 49 -7.78 -3.08 -0.17
N MET A 50 -7.96 -3.89 0.88
CA MET A 50 -8.09 -5.35 0.79
C MET A 50 -9.23 -5.79 -0.13
N TYR A 51 -10.33 -5.03 -0.21
CA TYR A 51 -11.46 -5.36 -1.08
C TYR A 51 -11.11 -5.27 -2.59
N GLU A 52 -9.99 -4.64 -2.96
CA GLU A 52 -9.49 -4.57 -4.34
C GLU A 52 -8.37 -5.57 -4.61
N LEU A 53 -7.94 -6.36 -3.62
CA LEU A 53 -6.78 -7.25 -3.73
C LEU A 53 -6.90 -8.21 -4.91
N GLU A 54 -8.03 -8.91 -5.05
CA GLU A 54 -8.24 -9.90 -6.12
C GLU A 54 -8.28 -9.25 -7.52
N ILE A 55 -8.66 -7.97 -7.59
CA ILE A 55 -8.74 -7.22 -8.84
C ILE A 55 -7.34 -6.75 -9.26
N GLN A 56 -6.53 -6.30 -8.30
CA GLN A 56 -5.21 -5.71 -8.56
C GLN A 56 -4.08 -6.74 -8.57
N VAL A 57 -4.22 -7.85 -7.83
CA VAL A 57 -3.24 -8.93 -7.70
C VAL A 57 -3.95 -10.28 -7.90
N PRO A 58 -4.33 -10.61 -9.16
CA PRO A 58 -5.08 -11.84 -9.46
C PRO A 58 -4.24 -13.11 -9.21
N ASP A 59 -2.92 -13.01 -9.41
CA ASP A 59 -1.97 -14.10 -9.19
C ASP A 59 -1.20 -13.85 -7.89
N LEU A 60 -1.58 -14.58 -6.82
CA LEU A 60 -0.93 -14.46 -5.52
C LEU A 60 0.53 -14.94 -5.60
N PRO A 61 1.51 -14.16 -5.07
CA PRO A 61 2.90 -14.58 -5.06
C PRO A 61 3.15 -15.68 -4.03
N ALA A 62 4.28 -16.38 -4.17
CA ALA A 62 4.66 -17.46 -3.27
C ALA A 62 4.90 -17.02 -1.81
N VAL A 63 5.18 -15.74 -1.57
CA VAL A 63 5.41 -15.19 -0.22
C VAL A 63 4.31 -14.20 0.11
N VAL A 64 3.46 -14.56 1.07
CA VAL A 64 2.41 -13.71 1.64
C VAL A 64 2.69 -13.53 3.13
N MET A 65 2.56 -12.29 3.61
CA MET A 65 2.75 -11.88 5.00
C MET A 65 1.50 -11.16 5.50
N ASP A 66 1.14 -11.40 6.76
CA ASP A 66 -0.03 -10.87 7.46
C ASP A 66 0.44 -10.15 8.74
#